data_AF-A0A946Y291-F1
#
_entry.id   AF-A0A946Y291-F1
#
_cell.length_a   1.000
_cell.length_b   1.000
_cell.length_c   1.000
_cell.angle_alpha   90.00
_cell.angle_beta   90.00
_cell.angle_gamma   90.00
#
_symmetry.space_group_name_H-M   'P 1'
#
loop_
_entity.id
_entity.type
_entity.pdbx_description
1 polymer ?
#
loop_
_entity_poly.entity_id
_entity_poly.type
_entity_poly.pdbx_seq_one_letter_code
_entity_poly.pdbx_strand_id
1 'polypeptide(L)'
;MNAPAVTAAANISRVRIGVAMHVTPKFSLKGVEALQDLMLAIDECVEAGDIKIIIDFTSVQMIDSLAISALMDLQDRLRKLGGWVKIFGFNNIIGEIGKITGFSDYVTFISGDGAPDRKESDEVSPGPGARLGDILVSRGLIDEAKIQEALKLQERLGKRMGQIIVDKGWVSENDVLRALGEQLGVPFVRIRPGLFDPDLSSALDADVARRLCVMPMFRVREVLFVATAKPQDMPSIEEVAERLQCKIRPVLARKEDILKLLRESTPLEDMQFDMVGDVDEDFAVVENVQVDDYAAIDEVAAGSPVVNLVNSIIQRAVHDGASDIHLEPFRTHSRIRFRIDGLLYEFTSPRVELHPALVSRLKVMANLDIA
;
A
#
# COMPACT_ATOMS: atom_id res chain seq x y z
N MET A 1 27.65 22.85 30.90
CA MET A 1 26.47 22.55 30.06
C MET A 1 27.00 22.05 28.73
N ASN A 2 27.16 20.73 28.60
CA ASN A 2 27.51 20.09 27.32
C ASN A 2 26.24 19.41 26.82
N ALA A 3 25.70 19.89 25.70
CA ALA A 3 24.73 19.14 24.93
C ALA A 3 25.42 17.92 24.32
N PRO A 4 24.79 16.73 24.28
CA PRO A 4 25.37 15.62 23.57
C PRO A 4 25.20 15.84 22.07
N ALA A 5 26.28 15.61 21.31
CA ALA A 5 26.24 15.51 19.86
C ALA A 5 25.31 14.35 19.47
N VAL A 6 24.21 14.66 18.80
CA VAL A 6 23.33 13.64 18.20
C VAL A 6 24.07 13.05 17.00
N THR A 7 24.46 11.79 17.15
CA THR A 7 25.09 10.93 16.13
C THR A 7 24.11 10.66 14.98
N ALA A 8 24.04 11.54 13.98
CA ALA A 8 23.25 11.35 12.76
C ALA A 8 23.96 10.51 11.67
N ALA A 9 25.28 10.28 11.77
CA ALA A 9 26.07 9.71 10.67
C ALA A 9 26.09 8.16 10.57
N ALA A 10 25.57 7.41 11.56
CA ALA A 10 25.80 5.96 11.61
C ALA A 10 24.93 5.13 10.64
N ASN A 11 23.77 5.67 10.22
CA ASN A 11 22.75 4.91 9.50
C ASN A 11 22.67 5.20 7.99
N ILE A 12 23.53 6.10 7.49
CA ILE A 12 23.62 6.44 6.08
C ILE A 12 25.07 6.34 5.63
N SER A 13 25.37 5.41 4.73
CA SER A 13 26.71 5.32 4.14
C SER A 13 26.82 6.13 2.86
N ARG A 14 28.00 6.69 2.61
CA ARG A 14 28.31 7.49 1.42
C ARG A 14 29.57 6.94 0.75
N VAL A 15 29.47 6.53 -0.50
CA VAL A 15 30.61 5.99 -1.28
C VAL A 15 30.64 6.56 -2.69
N ARG A 16 31.74 7.20 -3.07
CA ARG A 16 31.88 7.75 -4.43
C ARG A 16 32.21 6.61 -5.39
N ILE A 17 31.39 6.45 -6.43
CA ILE A 17 31.59 5.45 -7.48
C ILE A 17 31.55 6.18 -8.82
N GLY A 18 32.70 6.24 -9.49
CA GLY A 18 32.86 6.99 -10.73
C GLY A 18 32.49 8.47 -10.56
N VAL A 19 31.49 8.93 -11.31
CA VAL A 19 31.05 10.34 -11.34
C VAL A 19 29.90 10.63 -10.37
N ALA A 20 29.40 9.63 -9.63
CA ALA A 20 28.24 9.77 -8.78
C ALA A 20 28.58 9.45 -7.32
N MET A 21 27.87 10.16 -6.43
CA MET A 21 27.91 9.95 -5.00
C MET A 21 26.78 8.97 -4.63
N HIS A 22 27.12 7.77 -4.15
CA HIS A 22 26.11 6.82 -3.67
C HIS A 22 25.81 7.11 -2.20
N VAL A 23 24.52 7.27 -1.89
CA VAL A 23 23.99 7.49 -0.54
C VAL A 23 23.06 6.33 -0.20
N THR A 24 23.38 5.57 0.84
CA THR A 24 22.63 4.36 1.20
C THR A 24 22.00 4.51 2.59
N PRO A 25 20.72 4.90 2.69
CA PRO A 25 19.96 4.83 3.94
C PRO A 25 19.72 3.37 4.34
N LYS A 26 19.92 3.04 5.62
CA LYS A 26 19.70 1.69 6.18
C LYS A 26 18.33 1.53 6.86
N PHE A 27 17.35 2.33 6.44
CA PHE A 27 16.03 2.43 7.05
C PHE A 27 14.98 2.81 6.00
N SER A 28 13.70 2.55 6.31
CA SER A 28 12.58 3.03 5.49
C SER A 28 12.43 4.55 5.59
N LEU A 29 12.13 5.22 4.48
CA LEU A 29 11.93 6.67 4.45
C LEU A 29 10.49 7.00 4.83
N LYS A 30 10.19 6.86 6.12
CA LYS A 30 8.90 7.19 6.73
C LYS A 30 9.08 8.20 7.84
N GLY A 31 8.23 9.21 7.86
CA GLY A 31 8.23 10.28 8.85
C GLY A 31 9.33 11.30 8.62
N VAL A 32 9.24 12.37 9.40
CA VAL A 32 10.08 13.56 9.26
C VAL A 32 11.55 13.28 9.62
N GLU A 33 11.80 12.51 10.68
CA GLU A 33 13.16 12.25 11.19
C GLU A 33 14.02 11.49 10.17
N ALA A 34 13.51 10.37 9.65
CA ALA A 34 14.21 9.56 8.64
C ALA A 34 14.53 10.38 7.38
N LEU A 35 13.61 11.24 6.95
CA LEU A 35 13.82 12.10 5.81
C LEU A 35 14.86 13.19 6.10
N GLN A 36 14.82 13.82 7.27
CA GLN A 36 15.79 14.83 7.68
C GLN A 36 17.22 14.27 7.67
N ASP A 37 17.42 13.07 8.21
CA ASP A 37 18.73 12.41 8.19
C ASP A 37 19.24 12.21 6.76
N LEU A 38 18.37 11.75 5.84
CA LEU A 38 18.73 11.58 4.43
C LEU A 38 19.04 12.92 3.75
N MET A 39 18.21 13.94 3.94
CA MET A 39 18.39 15.24 3.31
C MET A 39 19.65 15.94 3.81
N LEU A 40 19.93 15.89 5.12
CA LEU A 40 21.17 16.42 5.69
C LEU A 40 22.39 15.75 5.07
N ALA A 41 22.36 14.42 4.94
CA ALA A 41 23.45 13.67 4.34
C ALA A 41 23.70 14.03 2.88
N ILE A 42 22.63 14.30 2.14
CA ILE A 42 22.68 14.74 0.75
C ILE A 42 23.16 16.19 0.64
N ASP A 43 22.70 17.08 1.51
CA ASP A 43 23.12 18.49 1.54
C ASP A 43 24.62 18.62 1.75
N GLU A 44 25.20 17.86 2.68
CA GLU A 44 26.64 17.79 2.89
C GLU A 44 27.40 17.31 1.63
N CYS A 45 26.82 16.40 0.84
CA CYS A 45 27.41 15.98 -0.44
C CYS A 45 27.36 17.12 -1.46
N VAL A 46 26.22 17.80 -1.57
CA VAL A 46 26.02 18.91 -2.52
C VAL A 46 26.94 20.08 -2.19
N GLU A 47 27.12 20.41 -0.91
CA GLU A 47 28.08 21.42 -0.44
C GLU A 47 29.53 21.06 -0.79
N ALA A 48 29.87 19.76 -0.77
CA ALA A 48 31.16 19.26 -1.24
C ALA A 48 31.30 19.22 -2.79
N GLY A 49 30.28 19.66 -3.53
CA GLY A 49 30.25 19.71 -4.99
C GLY A 49 29.67 18.47 -5.67
N ASP A 50 29.17 17.49 -4.91
CA ASP A 50 28.55 16.28 -5.46
C ASP A 50 27.10 16.51 -5.86
N ILE A 51 26.93 16.86 -7.14
CA ILE A 51 25.62 17.15 -7.73
C ILE A 51 25.00 15.97 -8.49
N LYS A 52 25.72 14.84 -8.62
CA LYS A 52 25.22 13.60 -9.23
C LYS A 52 25.10 12.54 -8.14
N ILE A 53 23.87 12.25 -7.73
CA ILE A 53 23.60 11.41 -6.55
C ILE A 53 22.84 10.16 -6.98
N ILE A 54 23.26 9.01 -6.46
CA ILE A 54 22.48 7.77 -6.52
C ILE A 54 22.06 7.44 -5.09
N ILE A 55 20.75 7.33 -4.86
CA ILE A 55 20.23 6.85 -3.58
C ILE A 55 19.94 5.36 -3.70
N ASP A 56 20.61 4.59 -2.86
CA ASP A 56 20.49 3.13 -2.85
C ASP A 56 19.38 2.70 -1.88
N PHE A 57 18.27 2.25 -2.44
CA PHE A 57 17.07 1.81 -1.74
C PHE A 57 17.11 0.34 -1.35
N THR A 58 18.24 -0.37 -1.47
CA THR A 58 18.31 -1.82 -1.17
C THR A 58 17.82 -2.15 0.25
N SER A 59 18.01 -1.23 1.21
CA SER A 59 17.51 -1.38 2.59
C SER A 59 16.21 -0.63 2.89
N VAL A 60 15.68 0.15 1.93
CA VAL A 60 14.47 0.95 2.07
C VAL A 60 13.27 0.07 1.73
N GLN A 61 12.45 -0.27 2.72
CA GLN A 61 11.26 -1.11 2.48
C GLN A 61 10.04 -0.29 2.06
N MET A 62 9.97 0.96 2.51
CA MET A 62 8.80 1.82 2.38
C MET A 62 9.21 3.28 2.21
N ILE A 63 8.38 4.04 1.48
CA ILE A 63 8.46 5.49 1.36
C ILE A 63 7.06 6.09 1.58
N ASP A 64 6.98 7.26 2.19
CA ASP A 64 5.73 8.01 2.39
C ASP A 64 5.60 9.21 1.44
N SER A 65 4.48 9.93 1.57
CA SER A 65 4.17 11.14 0.77
C SER A 65 5.24 12.24 0.90
N LEU A 66 5.81 12.38 2.10
CA LEU A 66 6.81 13.39 2.40
C LEU A 66 8.14 13.07 1.70
N ALA A 67 8.60 11.82 1.78
CA ALA A 67 9.80 11.35 1.12
C ALA A 67 9.72 11.49 -0.40
N ILE A 68 8.58 11.11 -1.01
CA ILE A 68 8.37 11.26 -2.46
C ILE A 68 8.52 12.74 -2.88
N SER A 69 7.80 13.64 -2.19
CA SER A 69 7.83 15.06 -2.50
C SER A 69 9.23 15.66 -2.35
N ALA A 70 9.93 15.34 -1.25
CA ALA A 70 11.28 15.83 -1.00
C ALA A 70 12.31 15.32 -2.02
N LEU A 71 12.19 14.07 -2.48
CA LEU A 71 13.07 13.53 -3.51
C LEU A 71 12.84 14.18 -4.88
N MET A 72 11.61 14.56 -5.19
CA MET A 72 11.31 15.36 -6.40
C MET A 72 11.88 16.78 -6.30
N ASP A 73 11.78 17.42 -5.13
CA ASP A 73 12.33 18.75 -4.92
C ASP A 73 13.87 18.74 -4.92
N LEU A 74 14.48 17.68 -4.39
CA LEU A 74 15.92 17.41 -4.52
C LEU A 74 16.33 17.31 -5.99
N GLN A 75 15.60 16.56 -6.81
CA GLN A 75 15.86 16.45 -8.23
C GLN A 75 15.80 17.81 -8.92
N ASP A 76 14.81 18.65 -8.61
CA ASP A 76 14.70 20.00 -9.16
C ASP A 76 15.89 20.88 -8.76
N ARG A 77 16.33 20.78 -7.50
CA ARG A 77 17.50 21.50 -6.99
C ARG A 77 18.78 21.05 -7.70
N LEU A 78 19.02 19.74 -7.83
CA LEU A 78 20.21 19.21 -8.50
C LEU A 78 20.23 19.53 -9.99
N ARG A 79 19.08 19.46 -10.68
CA ARG A 79 18.98 19.84 -12.10
C ARG A 79 19.39 21.28 -12.36
N LYS A 80 19.02 22.22 -11.47
CA LYS A 80 19.46 23.64 -11.56
C LYS A 80 20.97 23.80 -11.45
N LEU A 81 21.65 22.87 -10.77
CA LEU A 81 23.11 22.84 -10.64
C LEU A 81 23.79 22.05 -11.77
N GLY A 82 23.05 21.53 -12.76
CA GLY A 82 23.58 20.65 -13.81
C GLY A 82 23.76 19.18 -13.38
N GLY A 83 23.18 18.83 -12.25
CA GLY A 83 23.22 17.51 -11.62
C GLY A 83 21.92 16.71 -11.77
N TRP A 84 21.84 15.60 -11.05
CA TRP A 84 20.66 14.73 -10.99
C TRP A 84 20.70 13.83 -9.76
N VAL A 85 19.53 13.35 -9.35
CA VAL A 85 19.36 12.20 -8.45
C VAL A 85 18.74 11.03 -9.20
N LYS A 86 19.20 9.81 -8.88
CA LYS A 86 18.62 8.54 -9.34
C LYS A 86 18.44 7.59 -8.17
N ILE A 87 17.51 6.66 -8.30
CA ILE A 87 17.22 5.64 -7.29
C ILE A 87 17.67 4.28 -7.84
N PHE A 88 18.35 3.49 -7.01
CA PHE A 88 18.77 2.13 -7.31
C PHE A 88 18.27 1.18 -6.22
N GLY A 89 18.14 -0.12 -6.50
CA GLY A 89 17.89 -1.13 -5.47
C GLY A 89 16.51 -1.05 -4.80
N PHE A 90 15.49 -0.55 -5.50
CA PHE A 90 14.12 -0.44 -4.96
C PHE A 90 13.35 -1.77 -5.05
N ASN A 91 12.36 -1.95 -4.17
CA ASN A 91 11.46 -3.11 -4.22
C ASN A 91 10.22 -2.86 -5.10
N ASN A 92 9.42 -3.91 -5.35
CA ASN A 92 8.23 -3.80 -6.21
C ASN A 92 7.21 -2.76 -5.73
N ILE A 93 7.04 -2.60 -4.41
CA ILE A 93 6.13 -1.61 -3.83
C ILE A 93 6.57 -0.21 -4.21
N ILE A 94 7.84 0.13 -3.98
CA ILE A 94 8.39 1.46 -4.33
C ILE A 94 8.33 1.69 -5.85
N GLY A 95 8.57 0.67 -6.66
CA GLY A 95 8.38 0.73 -8.11
C GLY A 95 6.93 1.06 -8.49
N GLU A 96 5.95 0.42 -7.87
CA GLU A 96 4.52 0.73 -8.10
C GLU A 96 4.14 2.13 -7.61
N ILE A 97 4.61 2.55 -6.42
CA ILE A 97 4.43 3.92 -5.93
C ILE A 97 4.97 4.91 -6.96
N GLY A 98 6.17 4.63 -7.50
CA GLY A 98 6.80 5.37 -8.58
C GLY A 98 5.88 5.58 -9.78
N LYS A 99 5.30 4.49 -10.28
CA LYS A 99 4.39 4.47 -11.43
C LYS A 99 3.06 5.17 -11.15
N ILE A 100 2.48 4.96 -9.96
CA ILE A 100 1.19 5.53 -9.55
C ILE A 100 1.29 7.04 -9.44
N THR A 101 2.30 7.51 -8.70
CA THR A 101 2.47 8.91 -8.34
C THR A 101 3.13 9.74 -9.44
N GLY A 102 3.67 9.09 -10.48
CA GLY A 102 4.53 9.72 -11.48
C GLY A 102 5.92 10.06 -10.94
N PHE A 103 6.28 9.61 -9.73
CA PHE A 103 7.58 9.85 -9.14
C PHE A 103 8.72 9.26 -9.99
N SER A 104 8.51 8.09 -10.60
CA SER A 104 9.50 7.47 -11.50
C SER A 104 9.69 8.23 -12.83
N ASP A 105 8.74 9.10 -13.20
CA ASP A 105 8.89 9.99 -14.37
C ASP A 105 9.77 11.21 -14.04
N TYR A 106 9.90 11.54 -12.76
CA TYR A 106 10.64 12.71 -12.28
C TYR A 106 12.07 12.36 -11.85
N VAL A 107 12.19 11.26 -11.09
CA VAL A 107 13.46 10.69 -10.62
C VAL A 107 13.66 9.36 -11.31
N THR A 108 14.80 9.17 -11.98
CA THR A 108 15.05 7.93 -12.73
C THR A 108 15.35 6.78 -11.77
N PHE A 109 14.61 5.69 -11.95
CA PHE A 109 14.81 4.43 -11.26
C PHE A 109 15.72 3.54 -12.11
N ILE A 110 16.79 3.02 -11.51
CA ILE A 110 17.78 2.16 -12.16
C ILE A 110 17.55 0.72 -11.66
N SER A 111 17.30 -0.18 -12.61
CA SER A 111 17.14 -1.61 -12.34
C SER A 111 18.50 -2.28 -12.05
N GLY A 112 18.48 -3.49 -11.48
CA GLY A 112 19.68 -4.20 -11.03
C GLY A 112 20.75 -4.46 -12.11
N ASP A 113 20.37 -4.41 -13.39
CA ASP A 113 21.26 -4.53 -14.56
C ASP A 113 21.86 -3.19 -15.04
N GLY A 114 21.56 -2.09 -14.34
CA GLY A 114 22.03 -0.74 -14.68
C GLY A 114 21.22 -0.07 -15.79
N ALA A 115 20.20 -0.74 -16.35
CA ALA A 115 19.27 -0.12 -17.28
C ALA A 115 18.26 0.77 -16.53
N PRO A 116 17.78 1.86 -17.14
CA PRO A 116 16.61 2.55 -16.61
C PRO A 116 15.44 1.56 -16.58
N ASP A 117 14.68 1.56 -15.49
CA ASP A 117 13.46 0.74 -15.37
C ASP A 117 12.48 1.18 -16.46
N ARG A 118 12.40 0.40 -17.55
CA ARG A 118 11.57 0.73 -18.71
C ARG A 118 10.11 0.47 -18.35
N LYS A 119 9.24 1.40 -18.75
CA LYS A 119 7.81 1.25 -18.54
C LYS A 119 7.30 0.03 -19.32
N GLU A 120 6.45 -0.79 -18.70
CA GLU A 120 5.55 -1.69 -19.45
C GLU A 120 4.60 -0.92 -20.38
N SER A 121 4.52 0.42 -20.25
CA SER A 121 3.68 1.28 -21.08
C SER A 121 4.28 1.69 -22.43
N ASP A 122 5.44 1.15 -22.83
CA ASP A 122 6.01 1.37 -24.18
C ASP A 122 5.42 0.41 -25.24
N GLU A 123 4.53 -0.51 -24.86
CA GLU A 123 3.66 -1.18 -25.81
C GLU A 123 2.62 -0.20 -26.34
N VAL A 124 2.50 -0.11 -27.66
CA VAL A 124 1.61 0.78 -28.41
C VAL A 124 0.20 0.76 -27.81
N SER A 125 -0.07 1.70 -26.91
CA SER A 125 -1.38 1.84 -26.30
C SER A 125 -2.31 2.45 -27.34
N PRO A 126 -3.46 1.84 -27.63
CA PRO A 126 -4.43 2.46 -28.51
C PRO A 126 -4.83 3.82 -27.92
N GLY A 127 -4.72 4.87 -28.73
CA GLY A 127 -4.87 6.25 -28.28
C GLY A 127 -6.23 6.56 -27.62
N PRO A 128 -6.35 7.72 -26.96
CA PRO A 128 -7.57 8.13 -26.27
C PRO A 128 -8.78 8.08 -27.21
N GLY A 129 -9.73 7.17 -26.91
CA GLY A 129 -10.94 6.94 -27.71
C GLY A 129 -11.21 5.48 -28.11
N ALA A 130 -10.28 4.55 -27.87
CA ALA A 130 -10.50 3.13 -28.11
C ALA A 130 -11.57 2.55 -27.18
N ARG A 131 -12.43 1.66 -27.70
CA ARG A 131 -13.45 1.00 -26.86
C ARG A 131 -12.79 -0.11 -26.05
N LEU A 132 -13.35 -0.43 -24.88
CA LEU A 132 -12.87 -1.52 -24.03
C LEU A 132 -12.65 -2.83 -24.82
N GLY A 133 -13.60 -3.18 -25.70
CA GLY A 133 -13.49 -4.36 -26.55
C GLY A 133 -12.25 -4.33 -27.46
N ASP A 134 -11.99 -3.20 -28.11
CA ASP A 134 -10.85 -3.02 -29.00
C ASP A 134 -9.51 -3.19 -28.24
N ILE A 135 -9.45 -2.68 -27.00
CA ILE A 135 -8.27 -2.79 -26.13
C ILE A 135 -8.04 -4.24 -25.71
N LEU A 136 -9.10 -4.97 -25.37
CA LEU A 136 -9.00 -6.38 -24.98
C LEU A 136 -8.58 -7.25 -26.17
N VAL A 137 -9.08 -6.96 -27.38
CA VAL A 137 -8.72 -7.66 -28.61
C VAL A 137 -7.28 -7.35 -29.03
N SER A 138 -6.85 -6.08 -28.97
CA SER A 138 -5.48 -5.70 -29.34
C SER A 138 -4.42 -6.33 -28.44
N ARG A 139 -4.77 -6.59 -27.17
CA ARG A 139 -3.94 -7.32 -26.20
C ARG A 139 -4.01 -8.85 -26.33
N GLY A 140 -4.82 -9.37 -27.26
CA GLY A 140 -5.01 -10.81 -27.45
C GLY A 140 -5.71 -11.52 -26.28
N LEU A 141 -6.40 -10.77 -25.41
CA LEU A 141 -7.09 -11.33 -24.24
C LEU A 141 -8.44 -11.96 -24.62
N ILE A 142 -9.05 -11.46 -25.68
CA ILE A 142 -10.35 -11.91 -26.17
C ILE A 142 -10.40 -11.77 -27.70
N ASP A 143 -11.19 -12.61 -28.36
CA ASP A 143 -11.43 -12.51 -29.79
C ASP A 143 -12.66 -11.64 -30.12
N GLU A 144 -12.72 -11.15 -31.36
CA GLU A 144 -13.82 -10.30 -31.83
C GLU A 144 -15.19 -11.01 -31.74
N ALA A 145 -15.24 -12.33 -31.93
CA ALA A 145 -16.48 -13.08 -31.88
C ALA A 145 -17.12 -13.05 -30.48
N LYS A 146 -16.32 -13.20 -29.42
CA LYS A 146 -16.75 -13.08 -28.03
C LYS A 146 -17.13 -11.63 -27.67
N ILE A 147 -16.47 -10.62 -28.25
CA ILE A 147 -16.90 -9.22 -28.09
C ILE A 147 -18.31 -9.00 -28.65
N GLN A 148 -18.59 -9.52 -29.85
CA GLN A 148 -19.93 -9.44 -30.43
C GLN A 148 -20.97 -10.21 -29.62
N GLU A 149 -20.60 -11.35 -29.01
CA GLU A 149 -21.46 -12.05 -28.06
C GLU A 149 -21.72 -11.22 -26.79
N ALA A 150 -20.68 -10.59 -26.23
CA ALA A 150 -20.78 -9.71 -25.07
C ALA A 150 -21.76 -8.54 -25.31
N LEU A 151 -21.69 -7.92 -26.48
CA LEU A 151 -22.58 -6.83 -26.89
C LEU A 151 -24.06 -7.26 -26.93
N LYS A 152 -24.35 -8.43 -27.54
CA LYS A 152 -25.71 -8.99 -27.55
C LYS A 152 -26.22 -9.31 -26.15
N LEU A 153 -25.35 -9.83 -25.29
CA LEU A 153 -25.68 -10.09 -23.89
C LEU A 153 -25.90 -8.81 -23.09
N GLN A 154 -25.14 -7.75 -23.39
CA GLN A 154 -25.30 -6.44 -22.78
C GLN A 154 -26.68 -5.83 -23.07
N GLU A 155 -27.14 -5.88 -24.32
CA GLU A 155 -28.48 -5.42 -24.69
C GLU A 155 -29.58 -6.20 -23.97
N ARG A 156 -29.41 -7.52 -23.82
CA ARG A 156 -30.40 -8.39 -23.19
C ARG A 156 -30.44 -8.29 -21.67
N LEU A 157 -29.28 -8.14 -21.03
CA LEU A 157 -29.13 -8.22 -19.57
C LEU A 157 -29.00 -6.85 -18.88
N GLY A 158 -28.74 -5.78 -19.65
CA GLY A 158 -28.49 -4.44 -19.11
C GLY A 158 -27.19 -4.31 -18.28
N LYS A 159 -26.36 -5.36 -18.22
CA LYS A 159 -25.07 -5.36 -17.51
C LYS A 159 -24.00 -4.60 -18.28
N ARG A 160 -22.93 -4.18 -17.59
CA ARG A 160 -21.73 -3.63 -18.23
C ARG A 160 -20.99 -4.74 -18.99
N MET A 161 -20.48 -4.44 -20.19
CA MET A 161 -19.72 -5.40 -21.02
C MET A 161 -18.57 -6.06 -20.25
N GLY A 162 -17.76 -5.28 -19.52
CA GLY A 162 -16.67 -5.82 -18.70
C GLY A 162 -17.16 -6.87 -17.70
N GLN A 163 -18.28 -6.63 -17.02
CA GLN A 163 -18.88 -7.59 -16.09
C GLN A 163 -19.30 -8.88 -16.82
N ILE A 164 -19.89 -8.78 -18.00
CA ILE A 164 -20.30 -9.96 -18.79
C ILE A 164 -19.09 -10.80 -19.18
N ILE A 165 -18.00 -10.16 -19.61
CA ILE A 165 -16.76 -10.82 -19.99
C ILE A 165 -16.16 -11.58 -18.79
N VAL A 166 -16.17 -10.97 -17.61
CA VAL A 166 -15.71 -11.60 -16.36
C VAL A 166 -16.64 -12.73 -15.92
N ASP A 167 -17.96 -12.52 -15.90
CA ASP A 167 -18.98 -13.52 -15.52
C ASP A 167 -18.90 -14.78 -16.40
N LYS A 168 -18.52 -14.61 -17.68
CA LYS A 168 -18.32 -15.70 -18.63
C LYS A 168 -16.98 -16.41 -18.51
N GLY A 169 -16.06 -15.87 -17.69
CA GLY A 169 -14.71 -16.41 -17.53
C GLY A 169 -13.82 -16.25 -18.77
N TRP A 170 -14.15 -15.32 -19.67
CA TRP A 170 -13.37 -15.12 -20.90
C TRP A 170 -12.08 -14.36 -20.65
N VAL A 171 -12.12 -13.38 -19.75
CA VAL A 171 -10.98 -12.55 -19.35
C VAL A 171 -11.03 -12.36 -17.84
N SER A 172 -9.86 -12.31 -17.20
CA SER A 172 -9.79 -12.03 -15.76
C SER A 172 -10.26 -10.61 -15.45
N GLU A 173 -10.84 -10.41 -14.27
CA GLU A 173 -11.24 -9.08 -13.82
C GLU A 173 -10.06 -8.09 -13.77
N ASN A 174 -8.85 -8.54 -13.42
CA ASN A 174 -7.65 -7.68 -13.42
C ASN A 174 -7.32 -7.15 -14.82
N ASP A 175 -7.43 -8.00 -15.84
CA ASP A 175 -7.10 -7.60 -17.21
C ASP A 175 -8.19 -6.69 -17.79
N VAL A 176 -9.46 -6.94 -17.44
CA VAL A 176 -10.57 -6.04 -17.78
C VAL A 176 -10.39 -4.68 -17.12
N LEU A 177 -10.04 -4.62 -15.83
CA LEU A 177 -9.79 -3.35 -15.14
C LEU A 177 -8.55 -2.63 -15.67
N ARG A 178 -7.50 -3.35 -16.05
CA ARG A 178 -6.32 -2.76 -16.70
C ARG A 178 -6.67 -2.11 -18.03
N ALA A 179 -7.41 -2.82 -18.89
CA ALA A 179 -7.91 -2.30 -20.15
C ALA A 179 -8.86 -1.10 -19.97
N LEU A 180 -9.70 -1.13 -18.92
CA LEU A 180 -10.55 0.00 -18.55
C LEU A 180 -9.73 1.21 -18.09
N GLY A 181 -8.67 0.99 -17.30
CA GLY A 181 -7.75 2.05 -16.89
C GLY A 181 -7.13 2.76 -18.10
N GLU A 182 -6.68 1.99 -19.10
CA GLU A 182 -6.17 2.54 -20.36
C GLU A 182 -7.22 3.32 -21.13
N GLN A 183 -8.43 2.78 -21.25
CA GLN A 183 -9.54 3.48 -21.89
C GLN A 183 -9.81 4.85 -21.25
N LEU A 184 -9.71 4.93 -19.92
CA LEU A 184 -10.01 6.11 -19.14
C LEU A 184 -8.79 7.01 -18.89
N GLY A 185 -7.59 6.60 -19.30
CA GLY A 185 -6.35 7.33 -19.03
C GLY A 185 -5.95 7.36 -17.55
N VAL A 186 -6.37 6.37 -16.76
CA VAL A 186 -6.06 6.24 -15.32
C VAL A 186 -5.33 4.93 -15.05
N PRO A 187 -4.31 4.92 -14.17
CA PRO A 187 -3.62 3.68 -13.83
C PRO A 187 -4.54 2.72 -13.07
N PHE A 188 -4.45 1.43 -13.37
CA PHE A 188 -5.06 0.37 -12.56
C PHE A 188 -4.03 -0.22 -11.60
N VAL A 189 -4.41 -0.41 -10.33
CA VAL A 189 -3.55 -1.01 -9.30
C VAL A 189 -4.28 -2.03 -8.46
N ARG A 190 -3.52 -3.01 -7.98
CA ARG A 190 -3.96 -3.93 -6.92
C ARG A 190 -3.46 -3.38 -5.59
N ILE A 191 -4.33 -2.63 -4.92
CA ILE A 191 -4.00 -2.01 -3.64
C ILE A 191 -3.78 -3.12 -2.61
N ARG A 192 -2.75 -2.93 -1.79
CA ARG A 192 -2.36 -3.85 -0.73
C ARG A 192 -1.63 -3.07 0.37
N PRO A 193 -1.43 -3.67 1.56
CA PRO A 193 -0.63 -3.05 2.62
C PRO A 193 0.72 -2.55 2.09
N GLY A 194 1.06 -1.32 2.45
CA GLY A 194 2.29 -0.66 1.99
C GLY A 194 2.16 0.09 0.66
N LEU A 195 1.07 -0.07 -0.10
CA LEU A 195 0.80 0.73 -1.32
C LEU A 195 -0.10 1.94 -1.02
N PHE A 196 -0.01 2.48 0.18
CA PHE A 196 -0.64 3.72 0.62
C PHE A 196 0.14 4.28 1.81
N ASP A 197 -0.02 5.57 2.03
CA ASP A 197 0.48 6.29 3.18
C ASP A 197 -0.52 6.19 4.35
N PRO A 198 -0.15 5.54 5.47
CA PRO A 198 -1.04 5.39 6.62
C PRO A 198 -1.54 6.74 7.16
N ASP A 199 -0.73 7.79 7.09
CA ASP A 199 -1.10 9.12 7.60
C ASP A 199 -2.21 9.78 6.78
N LEU A 200 -2.42 9.32 5.55
CA LEU A 200 -3.53 9.77 4.69
C LEU A 200 -4.77 8.90 4.81
N SER A 201 -4.68 7.70 5.38
CA SER A 201 -5.83 6.81 5.51
C SER A 201 -6.94 7.41 6.39
N SER A 202 -6.57 8.27 7.34
CA SER A 202 -7.46 9.05 8.20
C SER A 202 -7.82 10.44 7.66
N ALA A 203 -7.35 10.80 6.45
CA ALA A 203 -7.65 12.12 5.87
C ALA A 203 -9.15 12.29 5.54
N LEU A 204 -9.86 11.18 5.30
CA LEU A 204 -11.30 11.14 5.09
C LEU A 204 -11.97 10.35 6.20
N ASP A 205 -13.14 10.81 6.62
CA ASP A 205 -14.02 10.05 7.50
C ASP A 205 -14.31 8.67 6.90
N ALA A 206 -14.18 7.61 7.72
CA ALA A 206 -14.29 6.24 7.24
C ALA A 206 -15.62 5.96 6.53
N ASP A 207 -16.73 6.50 7.03
CA ASP A 207 -18.06 6.35 6.42
C ASP A 207 -18.16 7.05 5.06
N VAL A 208 -17.53 8.22 4.91
CA VAL A 208 -17.44 8.94 3.64
C VAL A 208 -16.60 8.14 2.66
N ALA A 209 -15.44 7.65 3.09
CA ALA A 209 -14.54 6.83 2.28
C ALA A 209 -15.24 5.53 1.79
N ARG A 210 -16.00 4.85 2.66
CA ARG A 210 -16.78 3.66 2.30
C ARG A 210 -17.95 3.98 1.36
N ARG A 211 -18.74 5.01 1.67
CA ARG A 211 -19.88 5.43 0.84
C ARG A 211 -19.45 5.80 -0.58
N LEU A 212 -18.38 6.60 -0.70
CA LEU A 212 -17.83 7.03 -1.98
C LEU A 212 -16.95 5.96 -2.64
N CYS A 213 -16.57 4.90 -1.90
CA CYS A 213 -15.65 3.85 -2.34
C CYS A 213 -14.32 4.44 -2.84
N VAL A 214 -13.70 5.24 -1.98
CA VAL A 214 -12.46 5.96 -2.24
C VAL A 214 -11.47 5.72 -1.11
N MET A 215 -10.19 5.54 -1.46
CA MET A 215 -9.12 5.41 -0.48
C MET A 215 -7.97 6.37 -0.83
N PRO A 216 -7.65 7.35 0.04
CA PRO A 216 -6.45 8.16 -0.11
C PRO A 216 -5.21 7.27 -0.10
N MET A 217 -4.33 7.43 -1.08
CA MET A 217 -3.11 6.61 -1.22
C MET A 217 -1.85 7.41 -0.90
N PHE A 218 -1.58 8.48 -1.65
CA PHE A 218 -0.36 9.28 -1.51
C PHE A 218 -0.66 10.74 -1.83
N ARG A 219 0.03 11.66 -1.16
CA ARG A 219 -0.03 13.09 -1.47
C ARG A 219 1.33 13.53 -1.97
N VAL A 220 1.41 13.88 -3.25
CA VAL A 220 2.65 14.38 -3.84
C VAL A 220 2.43 15.83 -4.19
N ARG A 221 3.12 16.72 -3.46
CA ARG A 221 2.89 18.17 -3.53
C ARG A 221 1.40 18.48 -3.28
N GLU A 222 0.73 19.16 -4.22
CA GLU A 222 -0.69 19.53 -4.13
C GLU A 222 -1.67 18.49 -4.71
N VAL A 223 -1.16 17.32 -5.12
CA VAL A 223 -1.96 16.27 -5.76
C VAL A 223 -2.12 15.07 -4.84
N LEU A 224 -3.36 14.75 -4.51
CA LEU A 224 -3.75 13.54 -3.80
C LEU A 224 -4.11 12.44 -4.80
N PHE A 225 -3.42 11.31 -4.71
CA PHE A 225 -3.74 10.11 -5.44
C PHE A 225 -4.78 9.31 -4.66
N VAL A 226 -5.91 9.04 -5.29
CA VAL A 226 -7.06 8.39 -4.65
C VAL A 226 -7.42 7.14 -5.42
N ALA A 227 -7.39 6.00 -4.74
CA ALA A 227 -7.91 4.76 -5.26
C ALA A 227 -9.44 4.81 -5.32
N THR A 228 -10.03 4.40 -6.45
CA THR A 228 -11.48 4.33 -6.64
C THR A 228 -11.86 3.19 -7.59
N ALA A 229 -13.04 2.60 -7.36
CA ALA A 229 -13.63 1.64 -8.30
C ALA A 229 -14.35 2.32 -9.48
N LYS A 230 -14.59 3.64 -9.40
CA LYS A 230 -15.37 4.41 -10.37
C LYS A 230 -14.68 5.73 -10.73
N PRO A 231 -13.53 5.71 -11.43
CA PRO A 231 -12.79 6.92 -11.78
C PRO A 231 -13.58 7.92 -12.66
N GLN A 232 -14.63 7.46 -13.34
CA GLN A 232 -15.54 8.29 -14.14
C GLN A 232 -16.65 9.00 -13.31
N ASP A 233 -16.78 8.69 -12.02
CA ASP A 233 -17.77 9.29 -11.12
C ASP A 233 -17.26 10.67 -10.63
N MET A 234 -17.31 11.65 -11.53
CA MET A 234 -16.81 13.01 -11.26
C MET A 234 -17.41 13.64 -10.00
N PRO A 235 -18.72 13.52 -9.70
CA PRO A 235 -19.28 14.06 -8.45
C PRO A 235 -18.61 13.50 -7.20
N SER A 236 -18.31 12.19 -7.17
CA SER A 236 -17.63 11.56 -6.03
C SER A 236 -16.19 12.08 -5.88
N ILE A 237 -15.48 12.27 -7.00
CA ILE A 237 -14.12 12.82 -6.99
C ILE A 237 -14.11 14.30 -6.57
N GLU A 238 -15.07 15.09 -7.06
CA GLU A 238 -15.23 16.51 -6.70
C GLU A 238 -15.55 16.66 -5.20
N GLU A 239 -16.45 15.84 -4.65
CA GLU A 239 -16.77 15.86 -3.21
C GLU A 239 -15.50 15.63 -2.35
N VAL A 240 -14.66 14.66 -2.73
CA VAL A 240 -13.40 14.39 -2.02
C VAL A 240 -12.42 15.55 -2.17
N ALA A 241 -12.33 16.13 -3.38
CA ALA A 241 -11.41 17.23 -3.67
C ALA A 241 -11.77 18.49 -2.86
N GLU A 242 -13.06 18.79 -2.74
CA GLU A 242 -13.57 19.90 -1.95
C GLU A 242 -13.32 19.70 -0.45
N ARG A 243 -13.61 18.50 0.09
CA ARG A 243 -13.38 18.20 1.51
C ARG A 243 -11.91 18.32 1.89
N LEU A 244 -11.01 17.85 1.02
CA LEU A 244 -9.58 17.80 1.29
C LEU A 244 -8.80 19.02 0.77
N GLN A 245 -9.48 19.95 0.09
CA GLN A 245 -8.91 21.17 -0.50
C GLN A 245 -7.65 20.87 -1.33
N CYS A 246 -7.71 19.86 -2.20
CA CYS A 246 -6.57 19.40 -2.97
C CYS A 246 -6.95 18.99 -4.39
N LYS A 247 -5.96 18.87 -5.29
CA LYS A 247 -6.19 18.29 -6.62
C LYS A 247 -6.20 16.77 -6.47
N ILE A 248 -7.16 16.10 -7.08
CA ILE A 248 -7.25 14.65 -7.04
C ILE A 248 -6.81 14.04 -8.36
N ARG A 249 -6.02 12.97 -8.27
CA ARG A 249 -5.73 12.08 -9.38
C ARG A 249 -6.28 10.69 -9.07
N PRO A 250 -7.34 10.24 -9.77
CA PRO A 250 -7.91 8.93 -9.52
C PRO A 250 -6.99 7.81 -10.01
N VAL A 251 -6.99 6.72 -9.27
CA VAL A 251 -6.31 5.46 -9.56
C VAL A 251 -7.38 4.38 -9.52
N LEU A 252 -7.56 3.62 -10.61
CA LEU A 252 -8.55 2.55 -10.66
C LEU A 252 -8.09 1.38 -9.81
N ALA A 253 -8.99 0.86 -8.98
CA ALA A 253 -8.75 -0.34 -8.18
C ALA A 253 -10.04 -1.15 -8.01
N ARG A 254 -9.90 -2.38 -7.55
CA ARG A 254 -11.04 -3.24 -7.25
C ARG A 254 -11.83 -2.69 -6.07
N LYS A 255 -13.15 -2.77 -6.16
CA LYS A 255 -14.04 -2.35 -5.08
C LYS A 255 -13.78 -3.15 -3.80
N GLU A 256 -13.59 -4.46 -3.90
CA GLU A 256 -13.34 -5.31 -2.74
C GLU A 256 -12.04 -4.91 -2.02
N ASP A 257 -10.97 -4.63 -2.77
CA ASP A 257 -9.67 -4.25 -2.22
C ASP A 257 -9.74 -2.92 -1.45
N ILE A 258 -10.45 -1.93 -2.01
CA ILE A 258 -10.69 -0.63 -1.36
C ILE A 258 -11.44 -0.83 -0.04
N LEU A 259 -12.59 -1.50 -0.09
CA LEU A 259 -13.44 -1.69 1.10
C LEU A 259 -12.75 -2.55 2.16
N LYS A 260 -11.94 -3.53 1.75
CA LYS A 260 -11.12 -4.33 2.65
C LYS A 260 -10.10 -3.45 3.39
N LEU A 261 -9.33 -2.63 2.67
CA LEU A 261 -8.31 -1.79 3.28
C LEU A 261 -8.90 -0.68 4.16
N LEU A 262 -10.01 -0.07 3.77
CA LEU A 262 -10.70 0.92 4.61
C LEU A 262 -11.15 0.33 5.95
N ARG A 263 -11.58 -0.94 5.97
CA ARG A 263 -11.92 -1.63 7.22
C ARG A 263 -10.68 -1.87 8.08
N GLU A 264 -9.54 -2.17 7.46
CA GLU A 264 -8.29 -2.48 8.16
C GLU A 264 -7.53 -1.24 8.65
N SER A 265 -7.73 -0.09 8.00
CA SER A 265 -7.11 1.17 8.38
C SER A 265 -7.91 1.94 9.44
N THR A 266 -9.17 1.56 9.69
CA THR A 266 -9.99 2.19 10.73
C THR A 266 -9.57 1.67 12.12
N PRO A 267 -9.24 2.52 13.10
CA PRO A 267 -8.92 2.08 14.45
C PRO A 267 -10.04 1.23 15.07
N LEU A 268 -9.66 0.23 15.87
CA LEU A 268 -10.58 -0.71 16.56
C LEU A 268 -11.65 -0.02 17.43
N GLU A 269 -11.44 1.24 17.83
CA GLU A 269 -12.34 2.02 18.66
C GLU A 269 -13.63 2.45 17.91
N ASP A 270 -13.57 2.63 16.58
CA ASP A 270 -14.72 3.01 15.76
C ASP A 270 -15.51 1.80 15.21
N MET A 271 -15.01 0.57 15.42
CA MET A 271 -15.66 -0.66 14.94
C MET A 271 -16.94 -1.03 15.71
N GLN A 272 -17.31 -0.27 16.75
CA GLN A 272 -18.52 -0.53 17.54
C GLN A 272 -19.82 -0.19 16.80
N PHE A 273 -19.77 0.58 15.70
CA PHE A 273 -20.99 1.05 15.02
C PHE A 273 -21.44 0.20 13.81
N ASP A 274 -20.58 -0.60 13.21
CA ASP A 274 -20.87 -1.28 11.92
C ASP A 274 -21.27 -2.77 12.04
N MET A 275 -21.30 -3.32 13.26
CA MET A 275 -21.73 -4.71 13.52
C MET A 275 -23.27 -4.89 13.59
N VAL A 276 -24.06 -3.85 13.26
CA VAL A 276 -25.54 -3.90 13.34
C VAL A 276 -26.20 -4.00 11.94
N GLY A 277 -25.43 -3.92 10.85
CA GLY A 277 -26.00 -3.71 9.52
C GLY A 277 -26.27 -4.94 8.65
N ASP A 278 -25.56 -6.07 8.80
CA ASP A 278 -25.67 -7.16 7.81
C ASP A 278 -25.20 -8.55 8.32
N VAL A 279 -25.42 -8.86 9.59
CA VAL A 279 -25.23 -10.22 10.12
C VAL A 279 -26.55 -10.69 10.69
N ASP A 280 -27.08 -11.76 10.10
CA ASP A 280 -28.18 -12.54 10.65
C ASP A 280 -27.95 -12.80 12.16
N GLU A 281 -29.06 -12.74 12.89
CA GLU A 281 -29.24 -12.93 14.32
C GLU A 281 -28.26 -13.95 14.94
N ASP A 282 -27.29 -13.46 15.75
CA ASP A 282 -26.85 -14.07 17.01
C ASP A 282 -25.48 -13.52 17.44
N PHE A 283 -25.38 -12.28 17.94
CA PHE A 283 -24.28 -11.94 18.86
C PHE A 283 -24.72 -10.81 19.80
N ALA A 284 -25.13 -11.20 21.01
CA ALA A 284 -25.38 -10.29 22.10
C ALA A 284 -24.05 -9.68 22.59
N VAL A 285 -23.99 -8.35 22.60
CA VAL A 285 -22.93 -7.57 23.26
C VAL A 285 -23.09 -7.73 24.77
N VAL A 286 -22.01 -8.10 25.47
CA VAL A 286 -21.94 -7.97 26.93
C VAL A 286 -20.66 -7.23 27.31
N GLU A 287 -20.86 -6.24 28.17
CA GLU A 287 -19.92 -5.28 28.71
C GLU A 287 -18.73 -5.89 29.48
N ASN A 288 -17.69 -5.07 29.58
CA ASN A 288 -16.47 -5.23 30.35
C ASN A 288 -16.63 -5.94 31.70
N VAL A 289 -15.75 -6.91 31.95
CA VAL A 289 -15.36 -7.29 33.32
C VAL A 289 -13.84 -7.30 33.41
N GLN A 290 -13.29 -6.49 34.32
CA GLN A 290 -11.92 -6.64 34.81
C GLN A 290 -11.85 -7.86 35.73
N VAL A 291 -10.93 -8.80 35.50
CA VAL A 291 -10.47 -9.70 36.57
C VAL A 291 -9.00 -10.08 36.38
N ASP A 292 -8.21 -9.77 37.40
CA ASP A 292 -6.94 -10.40 37.77
C ASP A 292 -7.17 -11.86 38.17
N ASP A 293 -6.67 -12.84 37.40
CA ASP A 293 -6.10 -14.09 37.91
C ASP A 293 -5.69 -15.03 36.76
N TYR A 294 -4.44 -15.52 36.80
CA TYR A 294 -3.79 -16.30 35.74
C TYR A 294 -4.02 -17.83 35.83
N ALA A 295 -5.02 -18.31 36.56
CA ALA A 295 -5.11 -19.73 36.92
C ALA A 295 -6.42 -20.46 36.55
N ALA A 296 -7.25 -19.91 35.66
CA ALA A 296 -8.46 -20.60 35.19
C ALA A 296 -8.68 -20.36 33.68
N ILE A 297 -8.06 -21.19 32.84
CA ILE A 297 -8.26 -21.13 31.37
C ILE A 297 -9.19 -22.24 30.84
N ASP A 298 -9.62 -23.20 31.68
CA ASP A 298 -10.29 -24.41 31.14
C ASP A 298 -11.81 -24.37 31.04
N GLU A 299 -12.53 -23.31 31.44
CA GLU A 299 -14.00 -23.37 31.40
C GLU A 299 -14.70 -22.01 31.20
N VAL A 300 -14.32 -21.25 30.17
CA VAL A 300 -15.18 -20.17 29.62
C VAL A 300 -15.06 -20.13 28.10
N ALA A 301 -16.11 -20.66 27.47
CA ALA A 301 -16.83 -20.19 26.29
C ALA A 301 -16.19 -19.20 25.28
N ALA A 302 -16.51 -19.44 24.00
CA ALA A 302 -16.35 -18.53 22.87
C ALA A 302 -16.46 -17.04 23.25
N GLY A 303 -15.39 -16.26 23.07
CA GLY A 303 -15.41 -14.81 23.30
C GLY A 303 -14.10 -14.12 23.67
N SER A 304 -12.99 -14.83 23.90
CA SER A 304 -11.74 -14.17 24.33
C SER A 304 -11.11 -13.32 23.18
N PRO A 305 -10.79 -12.03 23.42
CA PRO A 305 -10.12 -11.15 22.45
C PRO A 305 -8.82 -11.73 21.88
N VAL A 306 -8.13 -12.57 22.66
CA VAL A 306 -6.90 -13.27 22.24
C VAL A 306 -7.21 -14.32 21.18
N VAL A 307 -8.31 -15.06 21.31
CA VAL A 307 -8.72 -16.07 20.33
C VAL A 307 -9.07 -15.38 19.01
N ASN A 308 -9.82 -14.28 19.06
CA ASN A 308 -10.17 -13.50 17.87
C ASN A 308 -8.92 -12.93 17.21
N LEU A 309 -7.97 -12.40 17.98
CA LEU A 309 -6.71 -11.89 17.46
C LEU A 309 -5.88 -12.98 16.78
N VAL A 310 -5.72 -14.16 17.39
CA VAL A 310 -5.01 -15.30 16.78
C VAL A 310 -5.69 -15.77 15.50
N ASN A 311 -7.01 -15.89 15.50
CA ASN A 311 -7.77 -16.27 14.31
C ASN A 311 -7.58 -15.25 13.18
N SER A 312 -7.65 -13.95 13.48
CA SER A 312 -7.42 -12.88 12.51
C SER A 312 -5.99 -12.89 11.95
N ILE A 313 -4.98 -13.15 12.79
CA ILE A 313 -3.58 -13.29 12.35
C ILE A 313 -3.45 -14.45 11.36
N ILE A 314 -4.01 -15.62 11.67
CA ILE A 314 -3.92 -16.82 10.81
C ILE A 314 -4.69 -16.60 9.51
N GLN A 315 -5.94 -16.12 9.58
CA GLN A 315 -6.75 -15.84 8.39
C GLN A 315 -6.08 -14.84 7.48
N ARG A 316 -5.48 -13.79 8.06
CA ARG A 316 -4.76 -12.78 7.29
C ARG A 316 -3.52 -13.35 6.62
N ALA A 317 -2.72 -14.14 7.34
CA ALA A 317 -1.54 -14.80 6.78
C ALA A 317 -1.89 -15.69 5.58
N VAL A 318 -2.98 -16.46 5.67
CA VAL A 318 -3.45 -17.29 4.55
C VAL A 318 -3.92 -16.44 3.38
N HIS A 319 -4.73 -15.41 3.63
CA HIS A 319 -5.23 -14.52 2.58
C HIS A 319 -4.07 -13.87 1.80
N ASP A 320 -3.06 -13.37 2.52
CA ASP A 320 -1.94 -12.64 1.92
C ASP A 320 -0.87 -13.57 1.32
N GLY A 321 -1.08 -14.90 1.35
CA GLY A 321 -0.12 -15.87 0.84
C GLY A 321 1.19 -15.88 1.63
N ALA A 322 1.15 -15.59 2.93
CA ALA A 322 2.32 -15.60 3.77
C ALA A 322 2.86 -17.03 3.96
N SER A 323 4.16 -17.18 3.72
CA SER A 323 4.91 -18.42 3.95
C SER A 323 5.19 -18.70 5.43
N ASP A 324 5.45 -17.64 6.21
CA ASP A 324 5.75 -17.73 7.64
C ASP A 324 5.00 -16.64 8.43
N ILE A 325 4.60 -16.97 9.66
CA ILE A 325 4.12 -16.00 10.66
C ILE A 325 5.16 -15.92 11.78
N HIS A 326 5.71 -14.74 11.99
CA HIS A 326 6.68 -14.44 13.04
C HIS A 326 5.97 -13.76 14.21
N LEU A 327 6.09 -14.33 15.41
CA LEU A 327 5.63 -13.75 16.66
C LEU A 327 6.85 -13.48 17.56
N GLU A 328 7.20 -12.22 17.79
CA GLU A 328 8.46 -11.83 18.43
C GLU A 328 8.20 -10.96 19.67
N PRO A 329 8.62 -11.38 20.88
CA PRO A 329 8.51 -10.53 22.06
C PRO A 329 9.61 -9.46 22.08
N PHE A 330 9.22 -8.22 22.37
CA PHE A 330 10.12 -7.11 22.73
C PHE A 330 9.82 -6.61 24.14
N ARG A 331 10.65 -5.69 24.65
CA ARG A 331 10.51 -5.17 26.03
C ARG A 331 9.19 -4.46 26.29
N THR A 332 8.63 -3.79 25.29
CA THR A 332 7.44 -2.93 25.43
C THR A 332 6.26 -3.37 24.56
N HIS A 333 6.49 -4.25 23.60
CA HIS A 333 5.47 -4.71 22.66
C HIS A 333 5.77 -6.15 22.21
N SER A 334 4.76 -6.82 21.68
CA SER A 334 4.92 -8.00 20.84
C SER A 334 4.90 -7.52 19.39
N ARG A 335 5.76 -8.06 18.53
CA ARG A 335 5.73 -7.77 17.09
C ARG A 335 5.26 -8.99 16.33
N ILE A 336 4.33 -8.79 15.40
CA ILE A 336 3.82 -9.85 14.54
C ILE A 336 4.17 -9.50 13.09
N ARG A 337 4.87 -10.40 12.40
CA ARG A 337 5.29 -10.20 11.01
C ARG A 337 4.90 -11.38 10.13
N PHE A 338 4.64 -11.13 8.85
CA PHE A 338 4.43 -12.15 7.84
C PHE A 338 5.60 -12.19 6.87
N ARG A 339 6.03 -13.38 6.47
CA ARG A 339 6.93 -13.53 5.33
C ARG A 339 6.13 -13.76 4.06
N ILE A 340 6.05 -12.75 3.20
CA ILE A 340 5.36 -12.82 1.91
C ILE A 340 6.40 -12.59 0.82
N ASP A 341 6.50 -13.51 -0.14
CA ASP A 341 7.48 -13.48 -1.24
C ASP A 341 8.94 -13.26 -0.76
N GLY A 342 9.29 -13.86 0.38
CA GLY A 342 10.64 -13.78 0.98
C GLY A 342 10.90 -12.52 1.81
N LEU A 343 9.98 -11.56 1.86
CA LEU A 343 10.11 -10.31 2.62
C LEU A 343 9.25 -10.31 3.88
N LEU A 344 9.74 -9.69 4.95
CA LEU A 344 9.06 -9.60 6.25
C LEU A 344 8.24 -8.31 6.34
N TYR A 345 6.93 -8.45 6.49
CA TYR A 345 5.97 -7.36 6.67
C TYR A 345 5.46 -7.34 8.10
N GLU A 346 5.55 -6.21 8.79
CA GLU A 346 4.91 -6.06 10.10
C GLU A 346 3.40 -5.93 9.94
N PHE A 347 2.65 -6.83 10.57
CA PHE A 347 1.19 -6.86 10.53
C PHE A 347 0.59 -6.02 11.66
N THR A 348 1.04 -6.27 12.90
CA THR A 348 0.59 -5.54 14.07
C THR A 348 1.61 -5.64 15.20
N SER A 349 1.52 -4.72 16.16
CA SER A 349 2.42 -4.62 17.30
C SER A 349 1.63 -4.52 18.61
N PRO A 350 1.06 -5.65 19.12
CA PRO A 350 0.26 -5.64 20.34
C PRO A 350 1.10 -5.29 21.57
N ARG A 351 0.45 -4.90 22.66
CA ARG A 351 1.15 -4.69 23.94
C ARG A 351 1.76 -6.00 24.44
N VAL A 352 2.90 -5.90 25.14
CA VAL A 352 3.69 -7.08 25.55
C VAL A 352 2.92 -8.03 26.46
N GLU A 353 1.95 -7.54 27.23
CA GLU A 353 1.11 -8.32 28.14
C GLU A 353 0.26 -9.37 27.41
N LEU A 354 -0.05 -9.14 26.12
CA LEU A 354 -0.81 -10.09 25.30
C LEU A 354 0.06 -11.22 24.75
N HIS A 355 1.40 -11.06 24.74
CA HIS A 355 2.31 -12.03 24.13
C HIS A 355 2.17 -13.45 24.73
N PRO A 356 2.15 -13.65 26.07
CA PRO A 356 1.99 -14.98 26.64
C PRO A 356 0.66 -15.63 26.25
N ALA A 357 -0.43 -14.86 26.18
CA ALA A 357 -1.74 -15.35 25.82
C ALA A 357 -1.80 -15.80 24.34
N LEU A 358 -1.16 -15.05 23.44
CA LEU A 358 -1.03 -15.42 22.02
C LEU A 358 -0.24 -16.73 21.86
N VAL A 359 0.88 -16.86 22.57
CA VAL A 359 1.71 -18.09 22.54
C VAL A 359 0.94 -19.28 23.09
N SER A 360 0.26 -19.13 24.23
CA SER A 360 -0.56 -20.18 24.83
C SER A 360 -1.66 -20.65 23.87
N ARG A 361 -2.38 -19.72 23.23
CA ARG A 361 -3.42 -20.07 22.27
C ARG A 361 -2.88 -20.82 21.05
N LEU A 362 -1.74 -20.39 20.50
CA LEU A 362 -1.09 -21.10 19.39
C LEU A 362 -0.62 -22.49 19.81
N LYS A 363 -0.06 -22.65 21.02
CA LYS A 363 0.29 -23.96 21.58
C LYS A 363 -0.93 -24.87 21.68
N VAL A 364 -2.05 -24.38 22.21
CA VAL A 364 -3.33 -25.12 22.26
C VAL A 364 -3.78 -25.55 20.86
N MET A 365 -3.78 -24.64 19.88
CA MET A 365 -4.20 -24.96 18.51
C MET A 365 -3.30 -25.99 17.83
N ALA A 366 -2.01 -26.01 18.19
CA ALA A 366 -1.02 -26.96 17.68
C ALA A 366 -0.92 -28.24 18.54
N ASN A 367 -1.77 -28.40 19.56
CA ASN A 367 -1.73 -29.51 20.52
C ASN A 367 -0.35 -29.68 21.19
N LEU A 368 0.29 -28.54 21.52
CA LEU A 368 1.57 -28.44 22.20
C LEU A 368 1.36 -28.14 23.70
N ASP A 369 2.37 -28.48 24.51
CA ASP A 369 2.36 -28.23 25.94
C ASP A 369 2.37 -26.73 26.27
N ILE A 370 1.47 -26.34 27.18
CA ILE A 370 1.23 -24.97 27.62
C ILE A 370 2.17 -24.57 28.77
N ALA A 371 2.61 -25.56 29.57
CA ALA A 371 3.39 -25.38 30.80
C ALA A 371 4.80 -24.79 30.60
#